data_AF-A0A1A7Q707-F1
#
_entry.id   AF-A0A1A7Q707-F1
#
_cell.length_a   1.000
_cell.length_b   1.000
_cell.length_c   1.000
_cell.angle_alpha   90.00
_cell.angle_beta   90.00
_cell.angle_gamma   90.00
#
_symmetry.space_group_name_H-M   'P 1'
#
loop_
_entity.id
_entity.type
_entity.pdbx_description
1 polymer ?
#
loop_
_entity_poly.entity_id
_entity_poly.type
_entity_poly.pdbx_seq_one_letter_code
_entity_poly.pdbx_strand_id
1 'polypeptide(L)'
;MLKLLPILIKNWFVRSTLSIKMSQIHYLFHPNLAQQNLENYFDPAYWKRQNKILGSATGRGVTWFLATEQQVKCNSALRHYYRGGLFGKLIKDHFLFTGLNQCRSIKEFQLLQQLKQKGLPVPTPIAARVKRTLLCYQADILIELIENGRDLVAILQEKILPDDIWRQIGKLIRQLHDKQVFHSDLNAHNILLQSLDNQQYKLWLLDFDKCDFRQGDEWKAANLQRLYRSFQKEIHRHQIKFTQQNWQTLLQGYHSH
;
A
#
# COMPACT_ATOMS: atom_id res chain seq x y z
N MET A 1 8.12 8.86 -24.22
CA MET A 1 6.77 8.37 -24.56
C MET A 1 6.77 6.84 -24.45
N LEU A 2 6.62 6.30 -23.23
CA LEU A 2 6.56 4.85 -23.01
C LEU A 2 5.15 4.37 -23.37
N LYS A 3 5.05 3.48 -24.36
CA LYS A 3 3.81 2.80 -24.72
C LYS A 3 3.33 1.99 -23.51
N LEU A 4 2.33 2.51 -22.81
CA LEU A 4 1.57 1.79 -21.80
C LEU A 4 0.94 0.56 -22.48
N LEU A 5 1.32 -0.65 -22.05
CA LEU A 5 0.53 -1.86 -22.31
C LEU A 5 -0.94 -1.56 -21.94
N PRO A 6 -1.92 -2.06 -22.71
CA PRO A 6 -3.29 -1.61 -22.61
C PRO A 6 -3.83 -2.02 -21.24
N ILE A 7 -3.97 -1.01 -20.39
CA ILE A 7 -4.71 -1.11 -19.16
C ILE A 7 -6.12 -1.59 -19.53
N LEU A 8 -6.52 -2.79 -19.07
CA LEU A 8 -7.90 -3.25 -19.23
C LEU A 8 -8.79 -2.50 -18.23
N ILE A 9 -9.52 -1.52 -18.74
CA ILE A 9 -10.58 -0.83 -18.00
C ILE A 9 -11.89 -1.51 -18.33
N LYS A 10 -12.48 -2.23 -17.36
CA LYS A 10 -13.83 -2.79 -17.51
C LYS A 10 -14.83 -1.84 -16.83
N ASN A 11 -15.85 -1.44 -17.57
CA ASN A 11 -16.93 -0.56 -17.09
C ASN A 11 -18.22 -1.36 -16.92
N TRP A 12 -18.86 -1.25 -15.76
CA TRP A 12 -20.18 -1.84 -15.48
C TRP A 12 -21.15 -0.78 -14.97
N PHE A 13 -22.40 -0.83 -15.45
CA PHE A 13 -23.50 0.00 -14.96
C PHE A 13 -24.44 -0.84 -14.11
N VAL A 14 -24.74 -0.39 -12.89
CA VAL A 14 -25.71 -1.05 -12.00
C VAL A 14 -26.94 -0.14 -11.85
N ARG A 15 -28.15 -0.69 -12.05
CA ARG A 15 -29.44 -0.02 -11.89
C ARG A 15 -30.22 -0.59 -10.71
N SER A 16 -30.76 0.25 -9.84
CA SER A 16 -31.74 -0.16 -8.79
C SER A 16 -33.17 0.14 -9.23
N THR A 17 -34.08 -0.82 -9.06
CA THR A 17 -35.47 -0.79 -9.57
C THR A 17 -36.43 0.14 -8.82
N LEU A 18 -36.07 0.69 -7.67
CA LEU A 18 -36.96 1.53 -6.84
C LEU A 18 -36.70 3.05 -6.93
N SER A 19 -35.59 3.46 -7.55
CA SER A 19 -35.31 4.84 -7.95
C SER A 19 -34.08 4.79 -8.87
N ILE A 20 -34.09 5.48 -10.01
CA ILE A 20 -32.98 5.45 -10.97
C ILE A 20 -31.78 6.20 -10.38
N LYS A 21 -31.02 5.56 -9.49
CA LYS A 21 -29.64 5.92 -9.14
C LYS A 21 -28.72 5.04 -9.98
N MET A 22 -28.14 5.60 -11.05
CA MET A 22 -27.09 4.92 -11.80
C MET A 22 -25.80 4.95 -10.98
N SER A 23 -25.26 3.77 -10.66
CA SER A 23 -23.87 3.66 -10.19
C SER A 23 -22.99 3.09 -11.30
N GLN A 24 -21.79 3.64 -11.43
CA GLN A 24 -20.78 3.20 -12.39
C GLN A 24 -19.66 2.53 -11.62
N ILE A 25 -19.31 1.30 -11.98
CA ILE A 25 -18.20 0.59 -11.39
C ILE A 25 -17.10 0.47 -12.43
N HIS A 26 -15.93 0.95 -12.06
CA HIS A 26 -14.73 0.85 -12.87
C HIS A 26 -13.75 -0.08 -12.20
N TYR A 27 -13.14 -0.93 -13.01
CA TYR A 27 -12.12 -1.84 -12.55
C TYR A 27 -10.86 -1.68 -13.37
N LEU A 28 -9.74 -1.85 -12.66
CA LEU A 28 -8.39 -1.82 -13.18
C LEU A 28 -7.72 -3.12 -12.77
N PHE A 29 -7.21 -3.90 -13.72
CA PHE A 29 -6.59 -5.20 -13.45
C PHE A 29 -5.20 -5.30 -14.05
N HIS A 30 -4.33 -6.05 -13.39
CA HIS A 30 -3.11 -6.52 -14.01
C HIS A 30 -3.45 -7.39 -15.24
N PRO A 31 -2.78 -7.22 -16.41
CA PRO A 31 -3.19 -7.85 -17.68
C PRO A 31 -3.28 -9.39 -17.66
N ASN A 32 -2.56 -10.04 -16.74
CA ASN A 32 -2.45 -11.49 -16.67
C ASN A 32 -3.54 -12.16 -15.82
N LEU A 33 -4.56 -11.42 -15.38
CA LEU A 33 -5.66 -11.94 -14.57
C LEU A 33 -6.74 -12.58 -15.45
N ALA A 34 -7.20 -13.77 -15.06
CA ALA A 34 -8.36 -14.41 -15.69
C ALA A 34 -9.59 -13.51 -15.51
N GLN A 35 -10.31 -13.21 -16.60
CA GLN A 35 -11.33 -12.16 -16.62
C GLN A 35 -12.70 -12.54 -16.04
N GLN A 36 -12.83 -13.76 -15.50
CA GLN A 36 -14.10 -14.27 -14.99
C GLN A 36 -14.31 -13.86 -13.54
N ASN A 37 -15.51 -13.35 -13.23
CA ASN A 37 -15.97 -13.01 -11.88
C ASN A 37 -15.04 -12.05 -11.10
N LEU A 38 -14.36 -11.15 -11.80
CA LEU A 38 -13.37 -10.24 -11.21
C LEU A 38 -13.98 -9.29 -10.17
N GLU A 39 -15.27 -9.00 -10.25
CA GLU A 39 -16.01 -8.22 -9.28
C GLU A 39 -16.00 -8.84 -7.87
N ASN A 40 -15.99 -10.17 -7.78
CA ASN A 40 -15.99 -10.92 -6.53
C ASN A 40 -14.68 -10.76 -5.76
N TYR A 41 -13.60 -10.37 -6.43
CA TYR A 41 -12.29 -10.17 -5.80
C TYR A 41 -12.31 -9.04 -4.78
N PHE A 42 -13.27 -8.13 -4.92
CA PHE A 42 -13.47 -6.99 -4.03
C PHE A 42 -14.69 -7.17 -3.10
N ASP A 43 -15.13 -8.41 -2.88
CA ASP A 43 -16.14 -8.78 -1.90
C ASP A 43 -15.53 -9.70 -0.82
N PRO A 44 -15.28 -9.20 0.41
CA PRO A 44 -14.81 -10.03 1.50
C PRO A 44 -15.74 -11.21 1.82
N ALA A 45 -17.06 -11.09 1.60
CA ALA A 45 -18.00 -12.17 1.89
C ALA A 45 -17.84 -13.33 0.90
N TYR A 46 -17.51 -13.04 -0.36
CA TYR A 46 -17.14 -14.06 -1.35
C TYR A 46 -15.93 -14.88 -0.88
N TRP A 47 -14.85 -14.21 -0.46
CA TRP A 47 -13.65 -14.90 0.03
C TRP A 47 -13.89 -15.68 1.32
N LYS A 48 -14.73 -15.15 2.22
CA LYS A 48 -15.15 -15.86 3.43
C LYS A 48 -15.88 -17.16 3.10
N ARG A 49 -16.83 -17.15 2.15
CA ARG A 49 -17.57 -18.36 1.71
C ARG A 49 -16.65 -19.42 1.09
N GLN A 50 -15.53 -19.01 0.49
CA GLN A 50 -14.54 -19.91 -0.07
C GLN A 50 -13.46 -20.36 0.93
N ASN A 51 -13.56 -19.96 2.20
CA ASN A 51 -12.54 -20.22 3.23
C ASN A 51 -11.14 -19.71 2.83
N LYS A 52 -11.07 -18.55 2.17
CA LYS A 52 -9.84 -17.94 1.65
C LYS A 52 -9.36 -16.73 2.45
N ILE A 53 -9.94 -16.43 3.61
CA ILE A 53 -9.45 -15.36 4.49
C ILE A 53 -8.35 -15.92 5.38
N LEU A 54 -7.11 -15.48 5.18
CA LEU A 54 -5.94 -15.82 6.00
C LEU A 54 -5.92 -15.03 7.31
N GLY A 55 -6.49 -13.82 7.30
CA GLY A 55 -6.52 -12.94 8.44
C GLY A 55 -7.00 -11.54 8.08
N SER A 56 -6.83 -10.62 9.01
CA SER A 56 -7.13 -9.21 8.78
C SER A 56 -6.28 -8.30 9.66
N ALA A 57 -6.03 -7.09 9.19
CA ALA A 57 -5.49 -6.00 9.98
C ALA A 57 -6.54 -4.89 10.09
N THR A 58 -6.64 -4.29 11.28
CA THR A 58 -7.56 -3.19 11.55
C THR A 58 -6.79 -1.89 11.81
N GLY A 59 -7.30 -0.81 11.24
CA GLY A 59 -6.75 0.54 11.40
C GLY A 59 -7.82 1.58 11.08
N ARG A 60 -7.59 2.42 10.06
CA ARG A 60 -8.63 3.31 9.50
C ARG A 60 -9.76 2.56 8.78
N GLY A 61 -9.54 1.27 8.51
CA GLY A 61 -10.46 0.33 7.89
C GLY A 61 -9.95 -1.10 8.11
N VAL A 62 -10.64 -2.08 7.53
CA VAL A 62 -10.18 -3.47 7.53
C VAL A 62 -9.40 -3.74 6.25
N THR A 63 -8.21 -4.31 6.40
CA THR A 63 -7.48 -4.95 5.30
C THR A 63 -7.61 -6.46 5.48
N TRP A 64 -8.14 -7.14 4.47
CA TRP A 64 -8.32 -8.59 4.47
C TRP A 64 -7.13 -9.25 3.79
N PHE A 65 -6.53 -10.26 4.42
CA PHE A 65 -5.47 -11.07 3.84
C PHE A 65 -6.07 -12.33 3.23
N LEU A 66 -5.76 -12.62 1.96
CA LEU A 66 -6.51 -13.55 1.13
C LEU A 66 -5.62 -14.61 0.48
N ALA A 67 -6.04 -15.87 0.63
CA ALA A 67 -5.46 -17.06 0.01
C ALA A 67 -5.78 -17.12 -1.49
N THR A 68 -4.98 -16.44 -2.31
CA THR A 68 -5.30 -16.10 -3.70
C THR A 68 -4.26 -16.57 -4.72
N GLU A 69 -3.30 -17.40 -4.32
CA GLU A 69 -2.26 -17.94 -5.22
C GLU A 69 -2.84 -18.60 -6.47
N GLN A 70 -3.91 -19.39 -6.32
CA GLN A 70 -4.57 -20.05 -7.44
C GLN A 70 -5.24 -19.07 -8.43
N GLN A 71 -5.61 -17.88 -7.96
CA GLN A 71 -6.33 -16.87 -8.74
C GLN A 71 -5.38 -15.84 -9.37
N VAL A 72 -4.38 -15.39 -8.60
CA VAL A 72 -3.52 -14.24 -8.95
C VAL A 72 -2.02 -14.52 -8.77
N LYS A 73 -1.64 -15.79 -8.57
CA LYS A 73 -0.26 -16.29 -8.41
C LYS A 73 0.49 -15.82 -7.16
N CYS A 74 -0.21 -15.14 -6.26
CA CYS A 74 0.29 -14.77 -4.94
C CYS A 74 -0.88 -14.64 -3.97
N ASN A 75 -0.61 -14.67 -2.67
CA ASN A 75 -1.57 -14.18 -1.69
C ASN A 75 -1.70 -12.66 -1.77
N SER A 76 -2.86 -12.14 -1.37
CA SER A 76 -3.20 -10.73 -1.58
C SER A 76 -3.80 -10.06 -0.35
N ALA A 77 -3.63 -8.75 -0.29
CA ALA A 77 -4.26 -7.87 0.69
C ALA A 77 -5.34 -7.03 -0.01
N LEU A 78 -6.59 -7.21 0.39
CA LEU A 78 -7.73 -6.42 -0.06
C LEU A 78 -8.00 -5.29 0.92
N ARG A 79 -7.92 -4.05 0.45
CA ARG A 79 -8.14 -2.85 1.25
C ARG A 79 -9.24 -1.98 0.66
N HIS A 80 -10.14 -1.53 1.53
CA HIS A 80 -11.13 -0.51 1.23
C HIS A 80 -10.64 0.86 1.73
N TYR A 81 -10.76 1.91 0.91
CA TYR A 81 -10.31 3.25 1.32
C TYR A 81 -11.40 3.98 2.09
N TYR A 82 -11.06 4.45 3.29
CA TYR A 82 -11.90 5.35 4.07
C TYR A 82 -11.29 6.76 4.12
N ARG A 83 -12.15 7.78 4.25
CA ARG A 83 -11.75 9.16 4.53
C ARG A 83 -11.19 9.27 5.95
N GLY A 84 -10.01 9.88 6.10
CA GLY A 84 -9.44 10.28 7.38
C GLY A 84 -9.68 11.77 7.69
N GLY A 85 -9.27 12.22 8.87
CA GLY A 85 -9.39 13.62 9.31
C GLY A 85 -10.77 13.97 9.90
N LEU A 86 -10.95 15.23 10.30
CA LEU A 86 -12.17 15.69 10.99
C LEU A 86 -13.46 15.46 10.16
N PHE A 87 -13.38 15.62 8.83
CA PHE A 87 -14.46 15.32 7.89
C PHE A 87 -14.76 13.81 7.76
N GLY A 88 -13.79 12.94 8.05
CA GLY A 88 -13.98 11.49 8.11
C GLY A 88 -14.84 11.05 9.30
N LYS A 89 -15.18 11.95 10.25
CA LYS A 89 -16.16 11.64 11.30
C LYS A 89 -17.61 11.71 10.81
N LEU A 90 -17.87 12.46 9.72
CA LEU A 90 -19.22 12.69 9.15
C LEU A 90 -19.47 11.88 7.88
N ILE A 91 -18.49 11.78 6.96
CA ILE A 91 -18.58 10.99 5.73
C ILE A 91 -17.35 10.10 5.62
N LYS A 92 -17.46 8.86 6.09
CA LYS A 92 -16.35 7.91 6.20
C LYS A 92 -15.94 7.28 4.87
N ASP A 93 -16.89 7.10 3.96
CA ASP A 93 -16.77 6.09 2.89
C ASP A 93 -16.73 6.71 1.48
N HIS A 94 -17.24 7.93 1.31
CA HIS A 94 -17.39 8.54 -0.01
C HIS A 94 -16.35 9.62 -0.23
N PHE A 95 -15.74 9.68 -1.41
CA PHE A 95 -14.82 10.73 -1.87
C PHE A 95 -15.44 11.54 -3.02
N LEU A 96 -15.07 12.82 -3.18
CA LEU A 96 -15.55 13.61 -4.32
C LEU A 96 -14.89 13.10 -5.61
N PHE A 97 -15.70 12.83 -6.63
CA PHE A 97 -15.25 12.35 -7.93
C PHE A 97 -14.88 13.53 -8.84
N THR A 98 -13.60 13.65 -9.16
CA THR A 98 -13.06 14.66 -10.08
C THR A 98 -12.42 14.05 -11.34
N GLY A 99 -12.52 12.72 -11.51
CA GLY A 99 -11.95 11.98 -12.63
C GLY A 99 -11.38 10.63 -12.18
N LEU A 100 -11.40 9.64 -13.07
CA LEU A 100 -11.03 8.27 -12.73
C LEU A 100 -9.56 8.13 -12.32
N ASN A 101 -8.66 8.80 -13.04
CA ASN A 101 -7.22 8.87 -12.71
C ASN A 101 -6.96 9.64 -11.40
N GLN A 102 -7.96 10.34 -10.87
CA GLN A 102 -7.85 11.04 -9.59
C GLN A 102 -8.30 10.18 -8.40
N CYS A 103 -8.97 9.05 -8.65
CA CYS A 103 -9.40 8.13 -7.61
C CYS A 103 -8.20 7.45 -6.94
N ARG A 104 -8.22 7.40 -5.61
CA ARG A 104 -7.10 6.88 -4.79
C ARG A 104 -6.59 5.50 -5.21
N SER A 105 -7.49 4.52 -5.37
CA SER A 105 -7.12 3.16 -5.77
C SER A 105 -6.44 3.12 -7.15
N ILE A 106 -6.89 3.96 -8.09
CA ILE A 106 -6.31 4.06 -9.43
C ILE A 106 -4.93 4.71 -9.37
N LYS A 107 -4.78 5.83 -8.64
CA LYS A 107 -3.48 6.48 -8.46
C LYS A 107 -2.46 5.55 -7.83
N GLU A 108 -2.82 4.88 -6.74
CA GLU A 108 -1.90 4.00 -6.03
C GLU A 108 -1.53 2.78 -6.88
N PHE A 109 -2.50 2.17 -7.57
CA PHE A 109 -2.23 1.08 -8.50
C PHE A 109 -1.21 1.49 -9.58
N GLN A 110 -1.45 2.62 -10.25
CA GLN A 110 -0.57 3.13 -11.30
C GLN A 110 0.82 3.51 -10.78
N LEU A 111 0.89 4.08 -9.56
CA LEU A 111 2.16 4.38 -8.92
C LEU A 111 2.92 3.10 -8.61
N LEU A 112 2.31 2.13 -7.94
CA LEU A 112 2.93 0.84 -7.60
C LEU A 112 3.45 0.11 -8.84
N GLN A 113 2.72 0.14 -9.96
CA GLN A 113 3.20 -0.44 -11.23
C GLN A 113 4.50 0.21 -11.69
N GLN A 114 4.57 1.55 -11.66
CA GLN A 114 5.78 2.29 -12.05
C GLN A 114 6.94 2.04 -11.07
N LEU A 115 6.66 1.94 -9.77
CA LEU A 115 7.68 1.66 -8.75
C LEU A 115 8.27 0.25 -8.91
N LYS A 116 7.42 -0.75 -9.20
CA LYS A 116 7.86 -2.11 -9.53
C LYS A 116 8.72 -2.14 -10.79
N GLN A 117 8.32 -1.45 -11.85
CA GLN A 117 9.12 -1.34 -13.08
C GLN A 117 10.48 -0.68 -12.83
N LYS A 118 10.56 0.23 -11.87
CA LYS A 118 11.81 0.86 -11.42
C LYS A 118 12.60 0.00 -10.43
N GLY A 119 12.19 -1.24 -10.16
CA GLY A 119 12.89 -2.18 -9.29
C GLY A 119 12.83 -1.86 -7.80
N LEU A 120 11.88 -1.03 -7.34
CA LEU A 120 11.70 -0.79 -5.91
C LEU A 120 10.98 -1.98 -5.25
N PRO A 121 11.37 -2.38 -4.02
CA PRO A 121 10.69 -3.43 -3.29
C PRO A 121 9.40 -2.91 -2.66
N VAL A 122 8.36 -2.83 -3.48
CA VAL A 122 6.98 -2.49 -3.10
C VAL A 122 6.05 -3.66 -3.44
N PRO A 123 4.84 -3.77 -2.88
CA PRO A 123 3.88 -4.81 -3.27
C PRO A 123 3.46 -4.71 -4.73
N THR A 124 3.22 -5.85 -5.38
CA THR A 124 2.66 -5.89 -6.73
C THR A 124 1.20 -5.44 -6.70
N PRO A 125 0.79 -4.43 -7.49
CA PRO A 125 -0.61 -4.07 -7.61
C PRO A 125 -1.33 -5.09 -8.51
N ILE A 126 -2.42 -5.67 -8.01
CA ILE A 126 -3.15 -6.76 -8.67
C ILE A 126 -4.42 -6.22 -9.32
N ALA A 127 -5.23 -5.49 -8.55
CA ALA A 127 -6.44 -4.87 -9.07
C ALA A 127 -6.84 -3.61 -8.28
N ALA A 128 -7.62 -2.73 -8.89
CA ALA A 128 -8.28 -1.59 -8.24
C ALA A 128 -9.74 -1.46 -8.69
N ARG A 129 -10.61 -1.02 -7.79
CA ARG A 129 -12.03 -0.76 -8.05
C ARG A 129 -12.38 0.67 -7.66
N VAL A 130 -13.26 1.28 -8.44
CA VAL A 130 -13.94 2.54 -8.13
C VAL A 130 -15.43 2.34 -8.32
N LYS A 131 -16.21 2.52 -7.25
CA LYS A 131 -17.68 2.56 -7.30
C LYS A 131 -18.12 4.01 -7.25
N ARG A 132 -18.56 4.56 -8.38
CA ARG A 132 -19.05 5.94 -8.48
C ARG A 132 -20.56 6.00 -8.32
N THR A 133 -21.00 6.90 -7.45
CA THR A 133 -22.42 7.24 -7.22
C THR A 133 -22.55 8.75 -7.29
N LEU A 134 -23.20 9.27 -8.33
CA LEU A 134 -23.35 10.71 -8.59
C LEU A 134 -21.98 11.44 -8.61
N LEU A 135 -21.78 12.38 -7.68
CA LEU A 135 -20.56 13.18 -7.49
C LEU A 135 -19.54 12.51 -6.56
N CYS A 136 -19.84 11.34 -6.03
CA CYS A 136 -19.02 10.64 -5.06
C CYS A 136 -18.49 9.30 -5.60
N TYR A 137 -17.42 8.79 -4.98
CA TYR A 137 -16.93 7.44 -5.24
C TYR A 137 -16.43 6.75 -3.97
N GLN A 138 -16.44 5.42 -4.00
CA GLN A 138 -15.74 4.53 -3.08
C GLN A 138 -14.62 3.81 -3.83
N ALA A 139 -13.58 3.39 -3.12
CA ALA A 139 -12.43 2.77 -3.75
C ALA A 139 -11.94 1.55 -2.99
N ASP A 140 -11.43 0.58 -3.73
CA ASP A 140 -10.80 -0.61 -3.20
C ASP A 140 -9.53 -0.91 -4.00
N ILE A 141 -8.54 -1.52 -3.36
CA ILE A 141 -7.33 -2.01 -4.01
C ILE A 141 -7.03 -3.42 -3.52
N LEU A 142 -6.54 -4.25 -4.43
CA LEU A 142 -6.01 -5.57 -4.21
C LEU A 142 -4.52 -5.55 -4.58
N ILE A 143 -3.66 -5.83 -3.62
CA ILE A 143 -2.20 -5.84 -3.79
C ILE A 143 -1.62 -7.15 -3.28
N GLU A 144 -0.40 -7.49 -3.70
CA GLU A 144 0.38 -8.60 -3.16
C GLU A 144 0.47 -8.53 -1.63
N LEU A 145 0.20 -9.64 -0.96
CA LEU A 145 0.52 -9.83 0.44
C LEU A 145 1.96 -10.31 0.51
N ILE A 146 2.81 -9.56 1.21
CA ILE A 146 4.19 -9.97 1.43
C ILE A 146 4.22 -11.02 2.54
N GLU A 147 4.37 -12.28 2.13
CA GLU A 147 4.39 -13.43 3.04
C GLU A 147 5.62 -13.43 3.94
N ASN A 148 5.48 -13.97 5.15
CA ASN A 148 6.54 -14.02 6.16
C ASN A 148 7.13 -12.63 6.49
N GLY A 149 6.36 -11.58 6.18
CA GLY A 149 6.69 -10.19 6.43
C GLY A 149 6.10 -9.71 7.74
N ARG A 150 6.90 -9.00 8.53
CA ARG A 150 6.46 -8.31 9.75
C ARG A 150 6.83 -6.84 9.68
N ASP A 151 5.95 -5.98 10.18
CA ASP A 151 6.25 -4.55 10.23
C ASP A 151 7.35 -4.28 11.24
N LEU A 152 8.18 -3.26 10.96
CA LEU A 152 9.37 -2.98 11.74
C LEU A 152 9.04 -2.66 13.19
N VAL A 153 7.89 -2.03 13.48
CA VAL A 153 7.48 -1.74 14.87
C VAL A 153 7.21 -3.05 15.62
N ALA A 154 6.45 -3.98 15.05
CA ALA A 154 6.20 -5.28 15.68
C ALA A 154 7.49 -6.05 15.97
N ILE A 155 8.48 -5.98 15.08
CA ILE A 155 9.78 -6.62 15.30
C ILE A 155 10.55 -5.95 16.44
N LEU A 156 10.57 -4.62 16.48
CA LEU A 156 11.32 -3.86 17.48
C LEU A 156 10.69 -3.95 18.88
N GLN A 157 9.41 -4.31 19.01
CA GLN A 157 8.83 -4.65 20.31
C GLN A 157 9.49 -5.90 20.91
N GLU A 158 9.90 -6.86 20.07
CA GLU A 158 10.39 -8.16 20.53
C GLU A 158 11.91 -8.24 20.59
N LYS A 159 12.62 -7.66 19.62
CA LYS A 159 14.08 -7.84 19.50
C LYS A 159 14.82 -6.61 19.01
N ILE A 160 16.11 -6.57 19.34
CA ILE A 160 17.07 -5.62 18.78
C ILE A 160 17.44 -6.13 17.38
N LEU A 161 17.46 -5.23 16.41
CA LEU A 161 17.94 -5.53 15.06
C LEU A 161 19.42 -5.21 14.91
N PRO A 162 20.19 -6.02 14.16
CA PRO A 162 21.59 -5.76 13.92
C PRO A 162 21.78 -4.53 13.00
N ASP A 163 22.95 -3.91 13.10
CA ASP A 163 23.26 -2.65 12.41
C ASP A 163 23.22 -2.74 10.88
N ASP A 164 23.47 -3.93 10.31
CA ASP A 164 23.38 -4.13 8.86
C ASP A 164 21.96 -3.90 8.34
N ILE A 165 20.93 -4.28 9.11
CA ILE A 165 19.53 -4.08 8.74
C ILE A 165 19.18 -2.60 8.75
N TRP A 166 19.67 -1.85 9.74
CA TRP A 166 19.49 -0.39 9.77
C TRP A 166 20.14 0.30 8.57
N ARG A 167 21.36 -0.11 8.19
CA ARG A 167 22.00 0.39 6.97
C ARG A 167 21.18 0.06 5.72
N GLN A 168 20.65 -1.16 5.62
CA GLN A 168 19.80 -1.57 4.50
C GLN A 168 18.49 -0.76 4.42
N ILE A 169 17.86 -0.43 5.56
CA ILE A 169 16.70 0.46 5.61
C ILE A 169 17.06 1.86 5.07
N GLY A 170 18.21 2.41 5.50
CA GLY A 170 18.71 3.68 4.98
C GLY A 170 18.87 3.66 3.47
N LYS A 171 19.52 2.62 2.93
CA LYS A 171 19.69 2.42 1.48
C LYS A 171 18.36 2.30 0.75
N LEU A 172 17.38 1.57 1.30
CA LEU A 172 16.05 1.45 0.70
C LEU A 172 15.35 2.81 0.57
N ILE A 173 15.40 3.63 1.63
CA ILE A 173 14.82 4.98 1.60
C ILE A 173 15.56 5.86 0.59
N ARG A 174 16.90 5.73 0.51
CA ARG A 174 17.70 6.44 -0.48
C ARG A 174 17.30 6.06 -1.90
N GLN A 175 17.13 4.78 -2.20
CA GLN A 175 16.68 4.30 -3.51
C GLN A 175 15.32 4.85 -3.92
N LEU A 176 14.40 5.03 -2.95
CA LEU A 176 13.10 5.67 -3.16
C LEU A 176 13.27 7.15 -3.53
N HIS A 177 14.09 7.87 -2.75
CA HIS A 177 14.36 9.29 -2.94
C HIS A 177 15.12 9.61 -4.23
N ASP A 178 16.08 8.77 -4.63
CA ASP A 178 16.83 8.92 -5.89
C ASP A 178 15.91 8.75 -7.11
N LYS A 179 14.87 7.92 -6.99
CA LYS A 179 13.81 7.78 -7.99
C LYS A 179 12.77 8.90 -7.95
N GLN A 180 12.98 9.93 -7.12
CA GLN A 180 12.12 11.10 -6.95
C GLN A 180 10.71 10.71 -6.51
N VAL A 181 10.59 9.73 -5.60
CA VAL A 181 9.31 9.26 -5.08
C VAL A 181 9.10 9.80 -3.67
N PHE A 182 8.12 10.69 -3.51
CA PHE A 182 7.72 11.22 -2.22
C PHE A 182 6.75 10.27 -1.52
N HIS A 183 7.08 9.85 -0.30
CA HIS A 183 6.25 8.95 0.48
C HIS A 183 5.49 9.71 1.57
N SER A 184 4.20 9.94 1.33
CA SER A 184 3.37 10.84 2.14
C SER A 184 3.25 10.41 3.62
N ASP A 185 3.34 9.11 3.87
CA ASP A 185 3.27 8.50 5.21
C ASP A 185 4.46 7.57 5.51
N LEU A 186 5.70 8.01 5.22
CA LEU A 186 6.87 7.20 5.56
C LEU A 186 7.02 7.08 7.08
N ASN A 187 6.72 5.89 7.61
CA ASN A 187 6.75 5.58 9.03
C ASN A 187 7.20 4.13 9.24
N ALA A 188 7.54 3.77 10.48
CA ALA A 188 8.08 2.45 10.80
C ALA A 188 7.10 1.29 10.54
N HIS A 189 5.77 1.49 10.61
CA HIS A 189 4.81 0.43 10.26
C HIS A 189 4.76 0.15 8.74
N ASN A 190 5.16 1.13 7.94
CA ASN A 190 5.21 1.01 6.47
C ASN A 190 6.55 0.45 5.96
N ILE A 191 7.42 -0.01 6.85
CA ILE A 191 8.64 -0.75 6.53
C ILE A 191 8.44 -2.19 6.99
N LEU A 192 8.48 -3.12 6.05
CA LEU A 192 8.30 -4.54 6.31
C LEU A 192 9.63 -5.29 6.17
N LEU A 193 9.93 -6.18 7.11
CA LEU A 193 11.02 -7.14 7.00
C LEU A 193 10.41 -8.51 6.71
N GLN A 194 10.72 -9.04 5.53
CA GLN A 194 10.38 -10.40 5.12
C GLN A 194 11.53 -11.34 5.47
N SER A 195 11.24 -12.41 6.21
CA SER A 195 12.19 -13.49 6.43
C SER A 195 12.26 -14.38 5.19
N LEU A 196 13.48 -14.70 4.76
CA LEU A 196 13.76 -15.66 3.68
C LEU A 196 14.40 -16.93 4.24
N ASP A 197 14.39 -18.01 3.45
CA ASP A 197 14.83 -19.36 3.87
C ASP A 197 16.30 -19.46 4.31
N ASN A 198 17.13 -18.46 3.98
CA ASN A 198 18.58 -18.42 4.28
C ASN A 198 18.94 -17.50 5.46
N GLN A 199 18.01 -17.27 6.41
CA GLN A 199 18.17 -16.26 7.48
C GLN A 199 18.45 -14.84 6.97
N GLN A 200 18.18 -14.60 5.68
CA GLN A 200 18.27 -13.30 5.06
C GLN A 200 16.95 -12.57 5.22
N TYR A 201 17.02 -11.24 5.19
CA TYR A 201 15.86 -10.39 5.21
C TYR A 201 15.73 -9.64 3.90
N LYS A 202 14.50 -9.49 3.42
CA LYS A 202 14.16 -8.56 2.36
C LYS A 202 13.32 -7.44 2.94
N LEU A 203 13.72 -6.21 2.66
CA LEU A 203 13.00 -5.01 3.08
C LEU A 203 12.00 -4.59 2.02
N TRP A 204 10.83 -4.15 2.46
CA TRP A 204 9.77 -3.65 1.61
C TRP A 204 9.22 -2.33 2.15
N LEU A 205 8.78 -1.46 1.24
CA LEU A 205 7.98 -0.28 1.57
C LEU A 205 6.51 -0.55 1.26
N LEU A 206 5.63 -0.18 2.17
CA LEU A 206 4.18 -0.37 2.06
C LEU A 206 3.44 0.97 2.10
N ASP A 207 2.15 0.93 1.74
CA ASP A 207 1.20 2.04 1.79
C ASP A 207 1.59 3.29 0.98
N PHE A 208 1.33 3.21 -0.33
CA PHE A 208 1.61 4.31 -1.26
C PHE A 208 0.39 5.23 -1.46
N ASP A 209 -0.61 5.20 -0.57
CA ASP A 209 -1.73 6.13 -0.63
C ASP A 209 -1.21 7.58 -0.57
N LYS A 210 -1.68 8.41 -1.50
CA LYS A 210 -1.27 9.81 -1.68
C LYS A 210 0.24 10.04 -1.89
N CYS A 211 1.00 9.01 -2.26
CA CYS A 211 2.38 9.18 -2.70
C CYS A 211 2.41 9.62 -4.16
N ASP A 212 3.51 10.25 -4.57
CA ASP A 212 3.68 10.78 -5.93
C ASP A 212 5.15 10.87 -6.33
N PHE A 213 5.41 11.06 -7.63
CA PHE A 213 6.72 11.50 -8.08
C PHE A 213 6.87 12.99 -7.84
N ARG A 214 7.91 13.38 -7.12
CA ARG A 214 8.18 14.77 -6.75
C ARG A 214 9.64 15.09 -7.00
N GLN A 215 9.88 16.04 -7.90
CA GLN A 215 11.23 16.49 -8.23
C GLN A 215 11.85 17.33 -7.11
N GLY A 216 13.18 17.31 -7.06
CA GLY A 216 13.99 18.09 -6.11
C GLY A 216 14.28 17.35 -4.80
N ASP A 217 15.11 17.97 -3.97
CA ASP A 217 15.62 17.35 -2.75
C ASP A 217 15.03 17.95 -1.46
N GLU A 218 14.36 19.10 -1.55
CA GLU A 218 13.88 19.86 -0.39
C GLU A 218 12.90 19.09 0.50
N TRP A 219 12.15 18.15 -0.09
CA TRP A 219 11.21 17.32 0.66
C TRP A 219 11.85 16.10 1.34
N LYS A 220 13.06 15.69 0.93
CA LYS A 220 13.69 14.43 1.37
C LYS A 220 14.03 14.44 2.86
N ALA A 221 14.58 15.56 3.35
CA ALA A 221 14.89 15.74 4.77
C ALA A 221 13.62 15.68 5.63
N ALA A 222 12.54 16.33 5.20
CA ALA A 222 11.25 16.27 5.88
C ALA A 222 10.65 14.85 5.87
N ASN A 223 10.89 14.08 4.79
CA ASN A 223 10.44 12.70 4.69
C ASN A 223 11.18 11.79 5.69
N LEU A 224 12.50 11.93 5.81
CA LEU A 224 13.31 11.25 6.84
C LEU A 224 12.89 11.66 8.26
N GLN A 225 12.65 12.95 8.49
CA GLN A 225 12.21 13.45 9.80
C GLN A 225 10.82 12.92 10.19
N ARG A 226 9.94 12.65 9.22
CA ARG A 226 8.67 11.96 9.47
C ARG A 226 8.92 10.54 9.98
N LEU A 227 9.82 9.79 9.34
CA LEU A 227 10.17 8.44 9.78
C LEU A 227 10.76 8.46 11.20
N TYR A 228 11.71 9.36 11.47
CA TYR A 228 12.31 9.50 12.80
C TYR A 228 11.27 9.79 13.89
N ARG A 229 10.36 10.74 13.65
CA ARG A 229 9.25 11.04 14.57
C ARG A 229 8.33 9.85 14.79
N SER A 230 8.15 8.98 13.78
CA SER A 230 7.38 7.76 13.96
C SER A 230 8.05 6.79 14.94
N PHE A 231 9.37 6.62 14.88
CA PHE A 231 10.09 5.81 15.88
C PHE A 231 9.95 6.40 17.28
N GLN A 232 10.15 7.71 17.43
CA GLN A 232 9.97 8.40 18.71
C GLN A 232 8.57 8.17 19.28
N LYS A 233 7.54 8.29 18.45
CA LYS A 233 6.14 8.03 18.84
C LYS A 233 5.93 6.58 19.30
N GLU A 234 6.49 5.61 18.60
CA GLU A 234 6.32 4.20 18.94
C GLU A 234 7.18 3.74 20.13
N ILE A 235 8.29 4.43 20.45
CA ILE A 235 8.99 4.24 21.74
C ILE A 235 8.03 4.53 22.91
N HIS A 236 7.30 5.64 22.84
CA HIS A 236 6.37 6.02 23.92
C HIS A 236 5.15 5.08 24.00
N ARG A 237 4.65 4.59 22.86
CA ARG A 237 3.43 3.77 22.80
C ARG A 237 3.66 2.29 23.09
N HIS A 238 4.76 1.76 22.57
CA HIS A 238 5.01 0.32 22.52
C HIS A 238 6.38 -0.07 23.05
N GLN A 239 7.17 0.88 23.57
CA GLN A 239 8.49 0.62 24.15
C GLN A 239 9.40 -0.15 23.20
N ILE A 240 9.33 0.19 21.91
CA ILE A 240 10.16 -0.47 20.90
C ILE A 240 11.64 -0.27 21.19
N LYS A 241 12.44 -1.29 20.85
CA LYS A 241 13.89 -1.34 21.03
C LYS A 241 14.61 -0.52 19.95
N PHE A 242 14.32 0.78 19.90
CA PHE A 242 14.96 1.75 19.02
C PHE A 242 15.82 2.73 19.83
N THR A 243 17.02 3.01 19.33
CA THR A 243 17.98 3.92 19.97
C THR A 243 18.47 4.98 18.99
N GLN A 244 19.10 6.03 19.52
CA GLN A 244 19.75 7.05 18.68
C GLN A 244 20.86 6.47 17.80
N GLN A 245 21.57 5.43 18.28
CA GLN A 245 22.58 4.73 17.48
C GLN A 245 21.94 4.08 16.25
N ASN A 246 20.78 3.46 16.39
CA ASN A 246 20.07 2.87 15.25
C ASN A 246 19.71 3.92 14.19
N TRP A 247 19.31 5.12 14.61
CA TRP A 247 19.06 6.24 13.70
C TRP A 247 20.32 6.66 12.94
N GLN A 248 21.45 6.80 13.64
CA GLN A 248 22.72 7.15 13.01
C GLN A 248 23.16 6.07 12.00
N THR A 249 23.04 4.79 12.35
CA THR A 249 23.33 3.67 11.45
C THR A 249 22.43 3.68 10.20
N LEU A 250 21.14 4.03 10.36
CA LEU A 250 20.22 4.21 9.22
C LEU A 250 20.67 5.36 8.33
N LEU A 251 21.02 6.53 8.90
CA LEU A 251 21.51 7.67 8.12
C LEU A 251 22.83 7.36 7.41
N GLN A 252 23.74 6.62 8.04
CA GLN A 252 24.95 6.12 7.38
C GLN A 252 24.60 5.30 6.13
N GLY A 253 23.63 4.38 6.23
CA GLY A 253 23.13 3.63 5.08
C GLY A 253 22.48 4.51 4.00
N TYR A 254 21.76 5.54 4.40
CA TYR A 254 21.12 6.49 3.47
C TYR A 254 22.14 7.35 2.69
N HIS A 255 23.24 7.71 3.35
CA HIS A 255 24.32 8.51 2.75
C HIS A 255 25.41 7.67 2.08
N SER A 256 25.48 6.37 2.35
CA SER A 256 26.38 5.46 1.62
C SER A 256 25.91 5.34 0.17
N HIS A 257 26.81 5.66 -0.76
CA HIS A 257 26.60 5.52 -2.21
C HIS A 257 26.45 4.05 -2.61
#